data_AF-A0A9E1MRM4-F1
#
_entry.id   AF-A0A9E1MRM4-F1
#
_cell.length_a   1.000
_cell.length_b   1.000
_cell.length_c   1.000
_cell.angle_alpha   90.00
_cell.angle_beta   90.00
_cell.angle_gamma   90.00
#
_symmetry.space_group_name_H-M   'P 1'
#
loop_
_entity.id
_entity.type
_entity.pdbx_description
1 polymer ?
#
loop_
_entity_poly.entity_id
_entity_poly.type
_entity_poly.pdbx_seq_one_letter_code
_entity_poly.pdbx_strand_id
1 'polypeptide(L)'
;MEKDENGFQNFSIRILESTESLRQVVLDKFENFIFNSNIMSGINKIDEPTLLSLICESHKSEYIREFIVEMLPLLEQSCITDRVFDSCISYSDTEFRKTLCILLAHMWLRIDLLLTLNEELDTPEAFIKAVCIMVRERYSKDEFEVFLRRNKHFWNALPCCISWLMPKYEDSTLVDVIKNYANQAVM
;
A
#
# COMPACT_ATOMS: atom_id res chain seq x y z
N MET A 1 4.75 25.05 -18.69
CA MET A 1 3.72 24.03 -18.39
C MET A 1 4.03 23.49 -17.01
N GLU A 2 3.46 24.15 -16.01
CA GLU A 2 3.48 23.66 -14.63
C GLU A 2 2.64 22.37 -14.57
N LYS A 3 3.23 21.30 -14.03
CA LYS A 3 2.54 20.05 -13.78
C LYS A 3 1.63 20.27 -12.57
N ASP A 4 0.33 20.14 -12.80
CA ASP A 4 -0.72 20.32 -11.82
C ASP A 4 -0.72 19.15 -10.81
N GLU A 5 0.05 19.29 -9.74
CA GLU A 5 0.06 18.37 -8.58
C GLU A 5 -1.31 18.34 -7.84
N ASN A 6 -2.23 19.27 -8.15
CA ASN A 6 -3.61 19.23 -7.63
C ASN A 6 -4.53 18.26 -8.39
N GLY A 7 -4.08 17.66 -9.50
CA GLY A 7 -4.89 16.76 -10.31
C GLY A 7 -5.23 15.43 -9.60
N PHE A 8 -4.28 14.87 -8.84
CA PHE A 8 -4.47 13.60 -8.12
C PHE A 8 -5.32 13.78 -6.86
N GLN A 9 -5.11 14.86 -6.10
CA GLN A 9 -5.92 15.17 -4.91
C GLN A 9 -7.37 15.56 -5.27
N ASN A 10 -7.60 16.21 -6.42
CA ASN A 10 -8.95 16.50 -6.91
C ASN A 10 -9.67 15.28 -7.51
N PHE A 11 -8.95 14.27 -7.98
CA PHE A 11 -9.56 13.03 -8.48
C PHE A 11 -10.19 12.22 -7.34
N SER A 12 -9.49 12.10 -6.20
CA SER A 12 -9.98 11.41 -5.01
C SER A 12 -11.23 12.06 -4.37
N ILE A 13 -11.40 13.38 -4.51
CA ILE A 13 -12.54 14.12 -3.94
C ILE A 13 -13.73 14.17 -4.90
N ARG A 14 -13.51 14.31 -6.21
CA ARG A 14 -14.60 14.39 -7.20
C ARG A 14 -15.31 13.06 -7.47
N ILE A 15 -14.64 11.92 -7.28
CA ILE A 15 -15.30 10.62 -7.34
C ILE A 15 -16.34 10.50 -6.21
N LEU A 16 -16.06 11.03 -5.02
CA LEU A 16 -16.99 11.06 -3.88
C LEU A 16 -18.19 12.00 -4.08
N GLU A 17 -18.17 12.89 -5.07
CA GLU A 17 -19.26 13.86 -5.34
C GLU A 17 -20.14 13.48 -6.54
N SER A 18 -19.77 12.45 -7.32
CA SER A 18 -20.58 11.97 -8.47
C SER A 18 -21.33 10.65 -8.20
N THR A 19 -21.38 10.25 -6.92
CA THR A 19 -21.85 8.97 -6.37
C THR A 19 -23.36 8.75 -6.31
N GLU A 20 -24.22 9.49 -7.01
CA GLU A 20 -25.66 9.27 -6.83
C GLU A 20 -26.20 8.10 -7.68
N SER A 21 -25.63 7.84 -8.87
CA SER A 21 -26.07 6.73 -9.74
C SER A 21 -25.26 5.43 -9.55
N LEU A 22 -23.96 5.54 -9.24
CA LEU A 22 -23.06 4.41 -8.98
C LEU A 22 -23.37 3.72 -7.64
N ARG A 23 -23.75 4.49 -6.62
CA ARG A 23 -24.22 3.97 -5.33
C ARG A 23 -25.41 3.04 -5.51
N GLN A 24 -26.34 3.34 -6.42
CA GLN A 24 -27.54 2.53 -6.63
C GLN A 24 -27.28 1.15 -7.26
N VAL A 25 -26.30 1.04 -8.17
CA VAL A 25 -25.97 -0.25 -8.82
C VAL A 25 -25.17 -1.17 -7.90
N VAL A 26 -24.34 -0.59 -7.02
CA VAL A 26 -23.66 -1.30 -5.94
C VAL A 26 -24.63 -1.77 -4.88
N LEU A 27 -25.55 -0.89 -4.50
CA LEU A 27 -26.60 -1.21 -3.55
C LEU A 27 -27.41 -2.42 -4.03
N ASP A 28 -27.82 -2.50 -5.31
CA ASP A 28 -28.67 -3.61 -5.76
C ASP A 28 -28.00 -5.01 -5.76
N LYS A 29 -26.66 -5.11 -5.89
CA LYS A 29 -25.93 -6.41 -5.88
C LYS A 29 -25.14 -6.68 -4.60
N PHE A 30 -24.75 -5.63 -3.89
CA PHE A 30 -23.85 -5.68 -2.73
C PHE A 30 -24.44 -4.93 -1.52
N GLU A 31 -25.74 -4.60 -1.48
CA GLU A 31 -26.42 -4.03 -0.29
C GLU A 31 -26.11 -4.84 0.97
N ASN A 32 -26.27 -6.16 0.91
CA ASN A 32 -25.97 -7.05 2.03
C ASN A 32 -24.47 -7.13 2.38
N PHE A 33 -23.59 -6.74 1.46
CA PHE A 33 -22.15 -6.77 1.65
C PHE A 33 -21.65 -5.48 2.30
N ILE A 34 -22.04 -4.33 1.75
CA ILE A 34 -21.64 -3.00 2.24
C ILE A 34 -22.39 -2.59 3.52
N PHE A 35 -23.64 -3.02 3.73
CA PHE A 35 -24.32 -2.76 5.01
C PHE A 35 -23.82 -3.64 6.16
N ASN A 36 -23.28 -4.83 5.88
CA ASN A 36 -22.66 -5.68 6.91
C ASN A 36 -21.17 -5.39 7.11
N SER A 37 -20.46 -4.96 6.06
CA SER A 37 -19.09 -4.45 6.18
C SER A 37 -19.18 -3.00 6.65
N ASN A 38 -18.89 -2.83 7.92
CA ASN A 38 -18.93 -1.62 8.73
C ASN A 38 -18.03 -0.44 8.20
N ILE A 39 -17.62 -0.46 6.92
CA ILE A 39 -16.73 0.48 6.22
C ILE A 39 -17.30 1.90 6.16
N MET A 40 -18.62 2.06 5.96
CA MET A 40 -19.29 3.37 5.99
C MET A 40 -19.41 3.97 7.41
N SER A 41 -19.09 3.19 8.45
CA SER A 41 -19.10 3.62 9.85
C SER A 41 -17.70 3.96 10.40
N GLY A 42 -16.67 3.95 9.56
CA GLY A 42 -15.27 4.15 9.97
C GLY A 42 -14.58 2.89 10.52
N ILE A 43 -15.20 1.72 10.36
CA ILE A 43 -14.59 0.43 10.68
C ILE A 43 -14.10 -0.17 9.38
N ASN A 44 -12.80 -0.02 9.12
CA ASN A 44 -12.15 -0.49 7.90
C ASN A 44 -11.80 -1.99 7.99
N LYS A 45 -12.78 -2.81 8.40
CA LYS A 45 -12.63 -4.26 8.54
C LYS A 45 -13.51 -5.00 7.55
N ILE A 46 -12.92 -6.03 6.97
CA ILE A 46 -13.57 -7.02 6.11
C ILE A 46 -12.99 -8.38 6.48
N ASP A 47 -13.82 -9.41 6.56
CA ASP A 47 -13.31 -10.75 6.85
C ASP A 47 -12.60 -11.34 5.61
N GLU A 48 -11.65 -12.24 5.85
CA GLU A 48 -10.83 -12.86 4.80
C GLU A 48 -11.68 -13.53 3.68
N PRO A 49 -12.67 -14.40 3.98
CA PRO A 49 -13.50 -15.03 2.94
C PRO A 49 -14.17 -14.01 2.01
N THR A 50 -14.70 -12.95 2.60
CA THR A 50 -15.38 -11.85 1.91
C THR A 50 -14.43 -11.09 0.99
N LEU A 51 -13.21 -10.76 1.46
CA LEU A 51 -12.20 -10.09 0.63
C LEU A 51 -11.67 -11.00 -0.50
N LEU A 52 -11.43 -12.28 -0.22
CA LEU A 52 -11.04 -13.26 -1.23
C LEU A 52 -12.11 -13.42 -2.32
N SER A 53 -13.39 -13.40 -1.94
CA SER A 53 -14.50 -13.47 -2.89
C SER A 53 -14.53 -12.24 -3.81
N LEU A 54 -14.29 -11.04 -3.29
CA LEU A 54 -14.20 -9.83 -4.11
C LEU A 54 -13.07 -9.92 -5.12
N ILE A 55 -11.87 -10.32 -4.67
CA ILE A 55 -10.71 -10.49 -5.55
C ILE A 55 -11.04 -11.51 -6.64
N CYS A 56 -11.66 -12.65 -6.30
CA CYS A 56 -12.06 -13.65 -7.28
C CYS A 56 -13.09 -13.11 -8.30
N GLU A 57 -14.14 -12.43 -7.85
CA GLU A 57 -15.17 -11.90 -8.75
C GLU A 57 -14.69 -10.72 -9.61
N SER A 58 -13.65 -10.01 -9.18
CA SER A 58 -13.03 -8.95 -9.97
C SER A 58 -12.46 -9.42 -11.32
N HIS A 59 -12.20 -10.72 -11.48
CA HIS A 59 -11.81 -11.28 -12.78
C HIS A 59 -12.88 -11.10 -13.85
N LYS A 60 -14.15 -11.02 -13.45
CA LYS A 60 -15.31 -10.95 -14.35
C LYS A 60 -15.91 -9.55 -14.44
N SER A 61 -15.43 -8.60 -13.63
CA SER A 61 -16.09 -7.31 -13.47
C SER A 61 -15.10 -6.18 -13.19
N GLU A 62 -14.96 -5.27 -14.16
CA GLU A 62 -14.23 -4.01 -14.01
C GLU A 62 -14.79 -3.17 -12.86
N TYR A 63 -16.11 -3.17 -12.69
CA TYR A 63 -16.78 -2.51 -11.58
C TYR A 63 -16.25 -2.96 -10.20
N ILE A 64 -16.05 -4.27 -10.02
CA ILE A 64 -15.49 -4.81 -8.76
C ILE A 64 -14.01 -4.43 -8.63
N ARG A 65 -13.26 -4.34 -9.74
CA ARG A 65 -11.86 -3.87 -9.72
C ARG A 65 -11.78 -2.43 -9.24
N GLU A 66 -12.61 -1.54 -9.76
CA GLU A 66 -12.70 -0.14 -9.32
C GLU A 66 -13.03 -0.04 -7.83
N PHE A 67 -14.02 -0.81 -7.36
CA PHE A 67 -14.36 -0.87 -5.94
C PHE A 67 -13.18 -1.33 -5.06
N ILE A 68 -12.43 -2.36 -5.47
CA ILE A 68 -11.25 -2.83 -4.75
C ILE A 68 -10.17 -1.74 -4.70
N VAL A 69 -9.96 -0.99 -5.80
CA VAL A 69 -8.97 0.09 -5.84
C VAL A 69 -9.27 1.17 -4.81
N GLU A 70 -10.54 1.52 -4.62
CA GLU A 70 -10.95 2.52 -3.64
C GLU A 70 -10.90 1.99 -2.20
N MET A 71 -11.29 0.74 -2.00
CA MET A 71 -11.49 0.16 -0.67
C MET A 71 -10.21 -0.42 -0.05
N LEU A 72 -9.37 -1.10 -0.84
CA LEU A 72 -8.23 -1.86 -0.35
C LEU A 72 -7.24 -1.02 0.50
N PRO A 73 -6.84 0.19 0.10
CA PRO A 73 -5.92 1.01 0.91
C PRO A 73 -6.51 1.50 2.23
N LEU A 74 -7.85 1.51 2.34
CA LEU A 74 -8.54 1.98 3.52
C LEU A 74 -8.60 0.89 4.60
N LEU A 75 -8.51 -0.39 4.21
CA LEU A 75 -8.60 -1.52 5.12
C LEU A 75 -7.54 -1.48 6.22
N GLU A 76 -7.91 -1.96 7.40
CA GLU A 76 -6.96 -2.28 8.45
C GLU A 76 -5.97 -3.34 7.95
N GLN A 77 -4.71 -3.21 8.37
CA GLN A 77 -3.66 -4.19 8.10
C GLN A 77 -4.09 -5.63 8.44
N SER A 78 -4.89 -5.81 9.49
CA SER A 78 -5.37 -7.12 9.94
C SER A 78 -6.23 -7.87 8.91
N CYS A 79 -6.77 -7.17 7.92
CA CYS A 79 -7.55 -7.77 6.82
C CYS A 79 -6.66 -8.44 5.77
N ILE A 80 -5.37 -8.06 5.70
CA ILE A 80 -4.42 -8.57 4.72
C ILE A 80 -3.68 -9.76 5.33
N THR A 81 -4.34 -10.91 5.30
CA THR A 81 -3.73 -12.20 5.67
C THR A 81 -2.81 -12.70 4.56
N ASP A 82 -2.02 -13.74 4.84
CA ASP A 82 -1.16 -14.39 3.85
C ASP A 82 -1.96 -14.82 2.61
N ARG A 83 -3.16 -15.38 2.80
CA ARG A 83 -4.01 -15.85 1.70
C ARG A 83 -4.53 -14.70 0.83
N VAL A 84 -4.92 -13.58 1.45
CA VAL A 84 -5.37 -12.38 0.72
C VAL A 84 -4.19 -11.80 -0.06
N PHE A 85 -3.04 -11.69 0.59
CA PHE A 85 -1.82 -11.19 -0.02
C PHE A 85 -1.42 -12.04 -1.24
N ASP A 86 -1.34 -13.36 -1.08
CA ASP A 86 -1.02 -14.31 -2.14
C ASP A 86 -2.00 -14.19 -3.31
N SER A 87 -3.30 -14.04 -3.03
CA SER A 87 -4.33 -13.85 -4.06
C SER A 87 -4.10 -12.57 -4.88
N CYS A 88 -3.67 -11.49 -4.24
CA CYS A 88 -3.34 -10.24 -4.91
C CYS A 88 -2.07 -10.34 -5.77
N ILE A 89 -0.98 -10.88 -5.22
CA ILE A 89 0.31 -10.95 -5.95
C ILE A 89 0.32 -12.05 -7.02
N SER A 90 -0.55 -13.05 -6.93
CA SER A 90 -0.71 -14.10 -7.94
C SER A 90 -1.83 -13.83 -8.94
N TYR A 91 -2.48 -12.66 -8.86
CA TYR A 91 -3.59 -12.30 -9.73
C TYR A 91 -3.22 -12.41 -11.22
N SER A 92 -4.08 -13.06 -12.02
CA SER A 92 -3.71 -13.48 -13.38
C SER A 92 -3.62 -12.33 -14.39
N ASP A 93 -4.43 -11.28 -14.22
CA ASP A 93 -4.35 -10.06 -15.03
C ASP A 93 -3.12 -9.25 -14.58
N THR A 94 -2.12 -9.13 -15.44
CA THR A 94 -0.84 -8.50 -15.07
C THR A 94 -0.95 -7.02 -14.74
N GLU A 95 -1.86 -6.30 -15.39
CA GLU A 95 -2.02 -4.86 -15.20
C GLU A 95 -2.75 -4.59 -13.89
N PHE A 96 -3.87 -5.30 -13.66
CA PHE A 96 -4.59 -5.18 -12.40
C PHE A 96 -3.81 -5.74 -11.21
N ARG A 97 -3.04 -6.82 -11.38
CA ARG A 97 -2.11 -7.33 -10.37
C ARG A 97 -1.13 -6.25 -9.93
N LYS A 98 -0.53 -5.52 -10.88
CA LYS A 98 0.39 -4.43 -10.56
C LYS A 98 -0.30 -3.35 -9.72
N THR A 99 -1.53 -2.99 -10.08
CA THR A 99 -2.37 -2.08 -9.28
C THR A 99 -2.58 -2.61 -7.86
N LEU A 100 -2.99 -3.87 -7.68
CA LEU A 100 -3.16 -4.48 -6.36
C LEU A 100 -1.87 -4.43 -5.53
N CYS A 101 -0.73 -4.78 -6.14
CA CYS A 101 0.56 -4.75 -5.46
C CYS A 101 0.94 -3.33 -5.01
N ILE A 102 0.71 -2.31 -5.85
CA ILE A 102 0.95 -0.90 -5.50
C ILE A 102 0.06 -0.50 -4.32
N LEU A 103 -1.23 -0.83 -4.36
CA LEU A 103 -2.17 -0.52 -3.27
C LEU A 103 -1.72 -1.17 -1.95
N LEU A 104 -1.30 -2.44 -2.00
CA LEU A 104 -0.73 -3.14 -0.84
C LEU A 104 0.55 -2.47 -0.33
N ALA A 105 1.43 -1.99 -1.22
CA ALA A 105 2.64 -1.26 -0.86
C ALA A 105 2.34 0.10 -0.18
N HIS A 106 1.15 0.67 -0.37
CA HIS A 106 0.69 1.85 0.35
C HIS A 106 0.10 1.54 1.75
N MET A 107 -0.14 0.28 2.08
CA MET A 107 -0.62 -0.15 3.40
C MET A 107 0.53 -0.36 4.38
N TRP A 108 0.29 -0.21 5.68
CA TRP A 108 1.26 -0.58 6.72
C TRP A 108 1.21 -2.08 6.98
N LEU A 109 1.74 -2.89 6.06
CA LEU A 109 1.73 -4.34 6.19
C LEU A 109 2.81 -4.86 7.16
N ARG A 110 2.77 -6.16 7.44
CA ARG A 110 3.87 -6.84 8.15
C ARG A 110 5.14 -6.78 7.30
N ILE A 111 6.30 -6.77 7.95
CA ILE A 111 7.59 -6.59 7.27
C ILE A 111 7.88 -7.68 6.25
N ASP A 112 7.56 -8.94 6.55
CA ASP A 112 7.69 -10.09 5.65
C ASP A 112 6.92 -9.87 4.33
N LEU A 113 5.68 -9.38 4.41
CA LEU A 113 4.87 -9.08 3.22
C LEU A 113 5.42 -7.91 2.42
N LEU A 114 5.93 -6.86 3.08
CA LEU A 114 6.56 -5.72 2.39
C LEU A 114 7.86 -6.11 1.70
N LEU A 115 8.65 -7.00 2.30
CA LEU A 115 9.86 -7.54 1.67
C LEU A 115 9.52 -8.32 0.40
N THR A 116 8.47 -9.16 0.44
CA THR A 116 7.97 -9.84 -0.75
C THR A 116 7.49 -8.85 -1.82
N LEU A 117 6.68 -7.84 -1.46
CA LEU A 117 6.25 -6.82 -2.43
C LEU A 117 7.42 -6.06 -3.06
N ASN A 118 8.44 -5.78 -2.27
CA ASN A 118 9.63 -5.07 -2.73
C ASN A 118 10.46 -5.89 -3.74
N GLU A 119 10.34 -7.23 -3.74
CA GLU A 119 10.93 -8.08 -4.76
C GLU A 119 10.06 -8.14 -6.03
N GLU A 120 8.74 -8.04 -5.89
CA GLU A 120 7.76 -8.09 -6.99
C GLU A 120 7.56 -6.75 -7.71
N LEU A 121 7.81 -5.62 -7.04
CA LEU A 121 7.56 -4.27 -7.55
C LEU A 121 8.84 -3.47 -7.72
N ASP A 122 8.98 -2.86 -8.90
CA ASP A 122 9.95 -1.78 -9.13
C ASP A 122 9.38 -0.42 -8.72
N THR A 123 8.91 -0.30 -7.46
CA THR A 123 8.40 0.97 -6.91
C THR A 123 8.91 1.19 -5.48
N PRO A 124 9.19 2.44 -5.08
CA PRO A 124 9.85 2.72 -3.81
C PRO A 124 8.94 2.62 -2.57
N GLU A 125 7.63 2.45 -2.71
CA GLU A 125 6.67 2.52 -1.59
C GLU A 125 6.87 1.39 -0.57
N ALA A 126 6.99 0.15 -1.05
CA ALA A 126 7.24 -1.01 -0.19
C ALA A 126 8.60 -0.89 0.50
N PHE A 127 9.62 -0.44 -0.25
CA PHE A 127 10.95 -0.13 0.29
C PHE A 127 10.90 0.91 1.41
N ILE A 128 10.26 2.07 1.17
CA ILE A 128 10.13 3.16 2.15
C ILE A 128 9.48 2.68 3.43
N LYS A 129 8.39 1.90 3.33
CA LYS A 129 7.70 1.37 4.51
C LYS A 129 8.51 0.32 5.25
N ALA A 130 9.19 -0.57 4.54
CA ALA A 130 10.09 -1.54 5.13
C ALA A 130 11.20 -0.83 5.93
N VAL A 131 11.82 0.21 5.35
CA VAL A 131 12.78 1.07 6.05
C VAL A 131 12.18 1.64 7.33
N CYS A 132 10.98 2.23 7.26
CA CYS A 132 10.31 2.81 8.42
C CYS A 132 10.06 1.79 9.54
N ILE A 133 9.62 0.58 9.18
CA ILE A 133 9.35 -0.50 10.12
C ILE A 133 10.65 -1.01 10.76
N MET A 134 11.69 -1.27 9.96
CA MET A 134 12.98 -1.74 10.48
C MET A 134 13.61 -0.76 11.47
N VAL A 135 13.48 0.56 11.22
CA VAL A 135 13.91 1.59 12.17
C VAL A 135 13.06 1.58 13.45
N ARG A 136 11.73 1.55 13.31
CA ARG A 136 10.80 1.53 14.45
C ARG A 136 11.03 0.32 15.35
N GLU A 137 11.25 -0.84 14.75
CA GLU A 137 11.41 -2.12 15.44
C GLU A 137 12.85 -2.41 15.86
N ARG A 138 13.77 -1.45 15.63
CA ARG A 138 15.17 -1.49 16.07
C ARG A 138 15.91 -2.73 15.58
N TYR A 139 15.80 -3.01 14.29
CA TYR A 139 16.58 -4.05 13.63
C TYR A 139 18.08 -3.83 13.83
N SER A 140 18.87 -4.89 13.71
CA SER A 140 20.33 -4.73 13.80
C SER A 140 20.85 -3.89 12.64
N LYS A 141 21.95 -3.15 12.89
CA LYS A 141 22.62 -2.35 11.86
C LYS A 141 23.03 -3.22 10.66
N ASP A 142 23.52 -4.42 10.92
CA ASP A 142 24.01 -5.33 9.88
C ASP A 142 22.87 -5.81 8.96
N GLU A 143 21.74 -6.25 9.53
CA GLU A 143 20.56 -6.64 8.75
C GLU A 143 20.02 -5.48 7.92
N PHE A 144 19.98 -4.28 8.52
CA PHE A 144 19.48 -3.08 7.86
C PHE A 144 20.39 -2.66 6.69
N GLU A 145 21.71 -2.66 6.87
CA GLU A 145 22.64 -2.35 5.79
C GLU A 145 22.60 -3.38 4.65
N VAL A 146 22.44 -4.67 4.96
CA VAL A 146 22.25 -5.71 3.93
C VAL A 146 20.98 -5.43 3.11
N PHE A 147 19.87 -5.10 3.77
CA PHE A 147 18.63 -4.74 3.10
C PHE A 147 18.79 -3.50 2.19
N LEU A 148 19.41 -2.43 2.69
CA LEU A 148 19.65 -1.22 1.90
C LEU A 148 20.53 -1.49 0.68
N ARG A 149 21.62 -2.27 0.82
CA ARG A 149 22.52 -2.59 -0.29
C ARG A 149 21.84 -3.39 -1.40
N ARG A 150 20.96 -4.34 -1.05
CA ARG A 150 20.17 -5.10 -2.04
C ARG A 150 19.23 -4.19 -2.83
N ASN A 151 18.72 -3.14 -2.18
CA ASN A 151 17.75 -2.19 -2.76
C ASN A 151 18.40 -0.87 -3.19
N LYS A 152 19.63 -0.92 -3.71
CA LYS A 152 20.39 0.27 -4.11
C LYS A 152 19.64 1.18 -5.10
N HIS A 153 18.87 0.60 -6.00
CA HIS A 153 18.10 1.33 -7.00
C HIS A 153 17.03 2.26 -6.40
N PHE A 154 16.60 2.02 -5.15
CA PHE A 154 15.65 2.88 -4.44
C PHE A 154 16.28 3.90 -3.49
N TRP A 155 17.61 4.04 -3.43
CA TRP A 155 18.23 4.98 -2.47
C TRP A 155 17.81 6.43 -2.66
N ASN A 156 17.44 6.84 -3.88
CA ASN A 156 16.90 8.17 -4.17
C ASN A 156 15.58 8.46 -3.44
N ALA A 157 14.89 7.43 -2.94
CA ALA A 157 13.66 7.55 -2.16
C ALA A 157 13.90 7.64 -0.64
N LEU A 158 15.12 7.35 -0.16
CA LEU A 158 15.47 7.43 1.26
C LEU A 158 15.25 8.82 1.90
N PRO A 159 15.49 9.96 1.21
CA PRO A 159 15.21 11.28 1.77
C PRO A 159 13.76 11.45 2.25
N CYS A 160 12.80 10.81 1.58
CA CYS A 160 11.38 10.85 1.97
C CYS A 160 11.12 10.20 3.35
N CYS A 161 11.96 9.24 3.75
CA CYS A 161 11.85 8.57 5.06
C CYS A 161 12.38 9.44 6.19
N ILE A 162 13.41 10.25 5.92
CA ILE A 162 14.16 11.02 6.92
C ILE A 162 13.25 12.03 7.63
N SER A 163 12.42 12.77 6.90
CA SER A 163 11.51 13.77 7.46
C SER A 163 10.48 13.19 8.43
N TRP A 164 10.03 11.95 8.20
CA TRP A 164 9.10 11.25 9.06
C TRP A 164 9.77 10.56 10.26
N LEU A 165 10.96 9.96 10.03
CA LEU A 165 11.68 9.19 11.05
C LEU A 165 12.41 10.07 12.06
N MET A 166 12.99 11.19 11.63
CA MET A 166 13.82 12.04 12.49
C MET A 166 13.09 12.46 13.77
N PRO A 167 11.89 13.07 13.74
CA PRO A 167 11.26 13.56 14.97
C PRO A 167 10.91 12.47 16.00
N LYS A 168 10.91 11.19 15.59
CA LYS A 168 10.46 10.05 16.40
C LYS A 168 11.59 9.08 16.80
N TYR A 169 12.72 9.12 16.11
CA TYR A 169 13.79 8.12 16.25
C TYR A 169 15.20 8.74 16.12
N GLU A 170 15.41 9.99 16.56
CA GLU A 170 16.72 10.68 16.47
C GLU A 170 17.87 9.87 17.11
N ASP A 171 17.60 9.15 18.20
CA ASP A 171 18.60 8.34 18.90
C ASP A 171 18.95 7.02 18.18
N SER A 172 18.28 6.70 17.07
CA SER A 172 18.50 5.44 16.35
C SER A 172 19.72 5.53 15.44
N THR A 173 20.70 4.66 15.67
CA THR A 173 21.87 4.51 14.80
C THR A 173 21.50 4.18 13.34
N LEU A 174 20.30 3.64 13.10
CA LEU A 174 19.81 3.35 11.76
C LEU A 174 19.41 4.62 10.98
N VAL A 175 19.01 5.70 11.66
CA VAL A 175 18.72 6.98 10.99
C VAL A 175 19.98 7.58 10.39
N ASP A 176 21.13 7.45 11.06
CA ASP A 176 22.42 7.88 10.50
C ASP A 176 22.88 7.00 9.34
N VAL A 177 22.58 5.70 9.38
CA VAL A 177 22.78 4.81 8.23
C VAL A 177 21.95 5.31 7.05
N ILE A 178 20.66 5.62 7.23
CA ILE A 178 19.80 6.16 6.16
C ILE A 178 20.40 7.42 5.55
N LYS A 179 20.85 8.39 6.37
CA LYS A 179 21.48 9.63 5.88
C LYS A 179 22.72 9.34 5.02
N ASN A 180 23.59 8.44 5.49
CA ASN A 180 24.81 8.08 4.76
C ASN A 180 24.52 7.48 3.39
N TYR A 181 23.52 6.60 3.31
CA TYR A 181 23.12 5.96 2.04
C TYR A 181 22.35 6.92 1.13
N ALA A 182 21.49 7.79 1.68
CA ALA A 182 20.80 8.83 0.92
C ALA A 182 21.78 9.82 0.25
N ASN A 183 22.85 10.23 0.97
CA ASN A 183 23.87 11.11 0.41
C ASN A 183 24.66 10.48 -0.74
N GLN A 184 24.87 9.17 -0.71
CA GLN A 184 25.54 8.43 -1.79
C GLN A 184 24.68 8.31 -3.06
N ALA A 185 23.37 8.46 -2.95
CA ALA A 185 22.44 8.36 -4.09
C ALA A 185 22.47 9.61 -4.99
N VAL A 186 22.90 10.74 -4.44
CA VAL A 186 22.95 12.06 -5.12
C VAL A 186 24.30 12.29 -5.83
N MET A 187 25.29 11.42 -5.60
CA MET A 187 26.62 11.45 -6.22
C MET A 187 26.70 10.59 -7.48
#